data_AF-A0A7Y0WTF2-F1
#
_entry.id   AF-A0A7Y0WTF2-F1
#
_cell.length_a   1.000
_cell.length_b   1.000
_cell.length_c   1.000
_cell.angle_alpha   90.00
_cell.angle_beta   90.00
_cell.angle_gamma   90.00
#
_symmetry.space_group_name_H-M   'P 1'
#
loop_
_entity.id
_entity.type
_entity.pdbx_description
1 polymer ?
#
loop_
_entity_poly.entity_id
_entity_poly.type
_entity_poly.pdbx_seq_one_letter_code
_entity_poly.pdbx_strand_id
1 'polypeptide(L)'
;MTSDVLEVSGVSLPLKRPAGGPGLRAWDAADEQLLQQAMARFSPQSRCRVLIVDDQFGALTLGLAPFAPVSFADSHSLALALETNAPGGQEIAAPTSWLAPPEGPFDLVVMRIPRQVDYLSCLLRWVNGVLAPDGTLIAGGMIKHLPDSSASVFADLVHTREVCPARKKARVIVAAPGDQTLRNWTDFWKGYPLPQSEHEVSAMPAVFAREKLDIGTRLLLPLVKREAGGLGTGARVLDLACGNGVLGLAALTENPELAVTFSDVSSQAVVSARDNVLNALPEADVVFHHSDGIPEDTGQFQLILLNPPFHEGGVVGDHIAMRLLRQVARHLAPGGRMLMVGNRHLGYHRSLKRFFSMVRQLDADRRFVVFEAGNQVAGRS
;
A
#
# COMPACT_ATOMS: atom_id res chain seq x y z
N MET A 1 7.42 11.79 15.51
CA MET A 1 7.73 12.21 14.12
C MET A 1 9.19 12.66 14.12
N THR A 2 9.99 12.27 13.13
CA THR A 2 11.37 12.80 12.97
C THR A 2 11.39 13.80 11.82
N SER A 3 12.15 14.89 11.98
CA SER A 3 12.35 15.91 10.95
C SER A 3 13.83 15.95 10.58
N ASP A 4 14.13 16.06 9.30
CA ASP A 4 15.50 16.23 8.79
C ASP A 4 15.46 17.08 7.52
N VAL A 5 16.58 17.74 7.17
CA VAL A 5 16.65 18.61 5.99
C VAL A 5 17.38 17.88 4.86
N LEU A 6 16.71 17.76 3.71
CA LEU A 6 17.32 17.32 2.47
C LEU A 6 17.97 18.52 1.76
N GLU A 7 19.28 18.46 1.56
CA GLU A 7 20.06 19.47 0.83
C GLU A 7 20.66 18.84 -0.42
N VAL A 8 20.15 19.23 -1.60
CA VAL A 8 20.59 18.63 -2.86
C VAL A 8 20.40 19.59 -4.04
N SER A 9 21.46 19.81 -4.82
CA SER A 9 21.40 20.61 -6.05
C SER A 9 20.76 22.01 -5.89
N GLY A 10 20.96 22.66 -4.74
CA GLY A 10 20.37 23.97 -4.41
C GLY A 10 18.93 23.92 -3.86
N VAL A 11 18.37 22.72 -3.69
CA VAL A 11 17.09 22.48 -3.03
C VAL A 11 17.32 22.16 -1.56
N SER A 12 16.62 22.90 -0.68
CA SER A 12 16.58 22.68 0.77
C SER A 12 15.16 22.35 1.19
N LEU A 13 14.92 21.13 1.66
CA LEU A 13 13.59 20.64 2.04
C LEU A 13 13.58 20.08 3.47
N PRO A 14 12.92 20.75 4.43
CA PRO A 14 12.67 20.17 5.74
C PRO A 14 11.56 19.11 5.63
N LEU A 15 11.94 17.84 5.68
CA LEU A 15 11.02 16.71 5.50
C LEU A 15 10.80 15.97 6.82
N LYS A 16 9.54 15.61 7.07
CA LYS A 16 9.10 14.89 8.26
C LYS A 16 8.66 13.47 7.92
N ARG A 17 9.01 12.53 8.80
CA ARG A 17 8.60 11.12 8.73
C ARG A 17 7.67 10.74 9.89
N PRO A 18 6.46 10.21 9.60
CA PRO A 18 5.61 9.55 10.59
C PRO A 18 6.33 8.35 11.23
N ALA A 19 6.05 8.06 12.52
CA ALA A 19 6.68 6.95 13.27
C ALA A 19 8.24 6.96 13.24
N GLY A 20 8.82 8.08 13.69
CA GLY A 20 10.27 8.27 13.76
C GLY A 20 10.98 7.37 14.78
N GLY A 21 12.30 7.26 14.61
CA GLY A 21 13.20 6.52 15.50
C GLY A 21 14.66 6.85 15.15
N PRO A 22 15.65 6.37 15.93
CA PRO A 22 17.05 6.70 15.70
C PRO A 22 17.50 6.31 14.28
N GLY A 23 18.03 7.27 13.52
CA GLY A 23 18.52 7.06 12.16
C GLY A 23 17.46 6.98 11.05
N LEU A 24 16.18 7.18 11.37
CA LEU A 24 15.09 7.15 10.40
C LEU A 24 14.74 8.56 9.88
N ARG A 25 14.95 8.77 8.59
CA ARG A 25 14.71 10.03 7.86
C ARG A 25 13.56 9.88 6.87
N ALA A 26 12.99 11.01 6.45
CA ALA A 26 11.97 11.09 5.40
C ALA A 26 12.54 10.95 3.98
N TRP A 27 13.85 10.81 3.85
CA TRP A 27 14.56 10.65 2.59
C TRP A 27 15.80 9.79 2.83
N ASP A 28 16.31 9.17 1.77
CA ASP A 28 17.55 8.42 1.79
C ASP A 28 18.49 8.84 0.63
N ALA A 29 19.67 8.21 0.56
CA ALA A 29 20.69 8.56 -0.42
C ALA A 29 20.29 8.26 -1.87
N ALA A 30 19.26 7.44 -2.11
CA ALA A 30 18.74 7.26 -3.45
C ALA A 30 17.88 8.45 -3.86
N ASP A 31 17.12 9.06 -2.94
CA ASP A 31 16.34 10.28 -3.23
C ASP A 31 17.28 11.44 -3.62
N GLU A 32 18.38 11.63 -2.86
CA GLU A 32 19.44 12.58 -3.21
C GLU A 32 19.96 12.36 -4.63
N GLN A 33 20.32 11.12 -4.97
CA GLN A 33 20.90 10.82 -6.28
C GLN A 33 19.88 10.95 -7.42
N LEU A 34 18.63 10.54 -7.21
CA LEU A 34 17.56 10.69 -8.19
C LEU A 34 17.37 12.17 -8.55
N LEU A 35 17.31 13.06 -7.55
CA LEU A 35 17.22 14.50 -7.74
C LEU A 35 18.44 15.06 -8.48
N GLN A 36 19.65 14.66 -8.08
CA GLN A 36 20.88 15.07 -8.78
C GLN A 36 20.87 14.65 -10.26
N GLN A 37 20.50 13.40 -10.56
CA GLN A 37 20.50 12.90 -11.93
C GLN A 37 19.43 13.58 -12.80
N ALA A 38 18.24 13.85 -12.23
CA ALA A 38 17.17 14.57 -12.91
C ALA A 38 17.57 16.02 -13.23
N MET A 39 18.02 16.78 -12.23
CA MET A 39 18.38 18.20 -12.39
C MET A 39 19.65 18.42 -13.21
N ALA A 40 20.53 17.42 -13.32
CA ALA A 40 21.70 17.49 -14.19
C ALA A 40 21.35 17.29 -15.68
N ARG A 41 20.22 16.65 -15.99
CA ARG A 41 19.82 16.30 -17.37
C ARG A 41 18.69 17.15 -17.91
N PHE A 42 17.82 17.64 -17.02
CA PHE A 42 16.63 18.39 -17.37
C PHE A 42 16.62 19.74 -16.67
N SER A 43 16.14 20.77 -17.37
CA SER A 43 15.91 22.10 -16.81
C SER A 43 14.41 22.36 -16.68
N PRO A 44 13.92 22.97 -15.60
CA PRO A 44 12.52 23.37 -15.46
C PRO A 44 12.02 24.31 -16.57
N GLN A 45 12.92 24.99 -17.28
CA GLN A 45 12.56 25.90 -18.37
C GLN A 45 12.20 25.17 -19.67
N SER A 46 12.53 23.88 -19.81
CA SER A 46 12.06 23.08 -20.94
C SER A 46 10.61 22.65 -20.68
N ARG A 47 9.81 22.46 -21.74
CA ARG A 47 8.43 21.93 -21.66
C ARG A 47 8.41 20.44 -21.34
N CYS A 48 9.15 20.02 -20.31
CA CYS A 48 9.33 18.63 -19.91
C CYS A 48 8.17 18.18 -19.02
N ARG A 49 7.43 17.15 -19.43
CA ARG A 49 6.45 16.46 -18.58
C ARG A 49 7.16 15.46 -17.69
N VAL A 50 7.12 15.69 -16.38
CA VAL A 50 7.76 14.84 -15.37
C VAL A 50 6.73 14.01 -14.61
N LEU A 51 7.01 12.71 -14.46
CA LEU A 51 6.26 11.79 -13.61
C LEU A 51 7.15 11.30 -12.47
N ILE A 52 6.65 11.36 -11.25
CA ILE A 52 7.29 10.79 -10.06
C ILE A 52 6.53 9.54 -9.63
N VAL A 53 7.25 8.43 -9.46
CA VAL A 53 6.66 7.12 -9.14
C VAL A 53 7.17 6.63 -7.79
N ASP A 54 6.22 6.35 -6.88
CA ASP A 54 6.43 5.79 -5.54
C ASP A 54 7.41 6.59 -4.66
N ASP A 55 7.30 7.92 -4.68
CA ASP A 55 7.88 8.78 -3.65
C ASP A 55 7.34 8.37 -2.27
N GLN A 56 8.21 8.36 -1.25
CA GLN A 56 7.85 7.86 0.07
C GLN A 56 7.30 8.93 0.98
N PHE A 57 7.94 10.11 0.99
CA PHE A 57 7.59 11.20 1.90
C PHE A 57 7.60 12.57 1.23
N GLY A 58 7.58 12.62 -0.11
CA GLY A 58 7.55 13.86 -0.87
C GLY A 58 8.92 14.40 -1.26
N ALA A 59 10.02 13.67 -1.01
CA ALA A 59 11.36 14.15 -1.29
C ALA A 59 11.57 14.43 -2.79
N LEU A 60 11.06 13.54 -3.65
CA LEU A 60 11.20 13.65 -5.10
C LEU A 60 10.17 14.63 -5.68
N THR A 61 8.92 14.51 -5.23
CA THR A 61 7.81 15.35 -5.67
C THR A 61 8.07 16.82 -5.36
N LEU A 62 8.43 17.13 -4.10
CA LEU A 62 8.71 18.51 -3.67
C LEU A 62 10.07 18.97 -4.22
N GLY A 63 11.06 18.07 -4.31
CA GLY A 63 12.38 18.39 -4.86
C GLY A 63 12.36 18.77 -6.34
N LEU A 64 11.43 18.19 -7.10
CA LEU A 64 11.21 18.49 -8.51
C LEU A 64 10.00 19.40 -8.74
N ALA A 65 9.46 20.06 -7.71
CA ALA A 65 8.33 20.96 -7.84
C ALA A 65 8.46 22.04 -8.94
N PRO A 66 9.66 22.59 -9.26
CA PRO A 66 9.82 23.51 -10.39
C PRO A 66 9.42 22.92 -11.76
N PHE A 67 9.40 21.59 -11.89
CA PHE A 67 8.95 20.89 -13.10
C PHE A 67 7.43 20.65 -13.14
N ALA A 68 6.69 21.05 -12.10
CA ALA A 68 5.28 20.73 -11.91
C ALA A 68 4.96 19.24 -12.17
N PRO A 69 5.61 18.31 -11.46
CA PRO A 69 5.51 16.90 -11.76
C PRO A 69 4.12 16.36 -11.48
N VAL A 70 3.71 15.35 -12.24
CA VAL A 70 2.62 14.45 -11.84
C VAL A 70 3.20 13.44 -10.85
N SER A 71 2.57 13.29 -9.69
CA SER A 71 2.94 12.26 -8.72
C SER A 71 2.01 11.07 -8.83
N PHE A 72 2.59 9.88 -8.74
CA PHE A 72 1.91 8.61 -8.78
C PHE A 72 2.48 7.69 -7.70
N ALA A 73 1.60 7.05 -6.93
CA ALA A 73 2.02 6.03 -5.97
C ALA A 73 0.96 4.97 -5.78
N ASP A 74 1.39 3.74 -5.52
CA ASP A 74 0.47 2.70 -5.05
C ASP A 74 -0.01 2.98 -3.62
N SER A 75 0.83 3.61 -2.78
CA SER A 75 0.50 3.85 -1.38
C SER A 75 -0.18 5.21 -1.15
N HIS A 76 -1.33 5.20 -0.48
CA HIS A 76 -2.01 6.41 0.00
C HIS A 76 -1.14 7.25 0.94
N SER A 77 -0.11 6.65 1.56
CA SER A 77 0.80 7.34 2.49
C SER A 77 1.49 8.54 1.85
N LEU A 78 1.70 8.55 0.53
CA LEU A 78 2.29 9.68 -0.17
C LEU A 78 1.42 10.94 -0.08
N ALA A 79 0.09 10.81 -0.21
CA ALA A 79 -0.81 11.96 -0.13
C ALA A 79 -0.67 12.67 1.24
N LEU A 80 -0.74 11.89 2.32
CA LEU A 80 -0.56 12.38 3.69
C LEU A 80 0.83 12.97 3.92
N ALA A 81 1.87 12.38 3.31
CA ALA A 81 3.23 12.87 3.45
C ALA A 81 3.43 14.20 2.70
N LEU A 82 2.82 14.38 1.52
CA LEU A 82 2.85 15.64 0.78
C LEU A 82 2.11 16.74 1.55
N GLU A 83 0.93 16.46 2.08
CA GLU A 83 0.21 17.40 2.95
C GLU A 83 1.04 17.83 4.16
N THR A 84 1.80 16.89 4.75
CA THR A 84 2.65 17.16 5.92
C THR A 84 3.92 17.95 5.58
N ASN A 85 4.51 17.70 4.41
CA ASN A 85 5.84 18.17 4.04
C ASN A 85 5.85 19.30 3.01
N ALA A 86 4.72 19.60 2.38
CA ALA A 86 4.60 20.74 1.47
C ALA A 86 5.01 22.03 2.19
N PRO A 87 5.90 22.85 1.58
CA PRO A 87 6.20 24.17 2.09
C PRO A 87 4.92 25.01 2.24
N GLY A 88 4.84 25.83 3.29
CA GLY A 88 3.64 26.62 3.56
C GLY A 88 3.23 27.49 2.37
N GLY A 89 1.97 27.35 1.92
CA GLY A 89 1.38 28.12 0.82
C GLY A 89 1.59 27.51 -0.57
N GLN A 90 2.30 26.39 -0.70
CA GLN A 90 2.43 25.69 -1.98
C GLN A 90 1.29 24.68 -2.15
N GLU A 91 0.46 24.89 -3.15
CA GLU A 91 -0.54 23.91 -3.55
C GLU A 91 0.17 22.75 -4.28
N ILE A 92 0.04 21.55 -3.73
CA ILE A 92 0.59 20.32 -4.32
C ILE A 92 -0.58 19.47 -4.77
N ALA A 93 -0.59 19.11 -6.05
CA ALA A 93 -1.61 18.20 -6.59
C ALA A 93 -1.56 16.86 -5.85
N ALA A 94 -2.74 16.32 -5.53
CA ALA A 94 -2.84 15.00 -4.92
C ALA A 94 -2.22 13.94 -5.85
N PRO A 95 -1.49 12.94 -5.31
CA PRO A 95 -0.91 11.89 -6.13
C PRO A 95 -2.02 11.03 -6.75
N THR A 96 -1.80 10.67 -8.01
CA THR A 96 -2.57 9.65 -8.73
C THR A 96 -2.18 8.24 -8.24
N SER A 97 -2.98 7.23 -8.58
CA SER A 97 -2.76 5.84 -8.17
C SER A 97 -3.28 4.86 -9.21
N TRP A 98 -3.22 3.55 -8.95
CA TRP A 98 -3.76 2.53 -9.86
C TRP A 98 -5.29 2.60 -10.03
N LEU A 99 -6.00 3.39 -9.22
CA LEU A 99 -7.43 3.69 -9.43
C LEU A 99 -7.66 4.61 -10.64
N ALA A 100 -6.70 5.48 -10.95
CA ALA A 100 -6.74 6.43 -12.05
C ALA A 100 -5.28 6.76 -12.45
N PRO A 101 -4.57 5.82 -13.09
CA PRO A 101 -3.17 6.01 -13.43
C PRO A 101 -3.03 7.14 -14.46
N PRO A 102 -1.98 7.96 -14.38
CA PRO A 102 -1.81 9.11 -15.26
C PRO A 102 -1.43 8.70 -16.68
N GLU A 103 -1.94 9.44 -17.66
CA GLU A 103 -1.65 9.21 -19.07
C GLU A 103 -0.42 10.01 -19.55
N GLY A 104 0.41 9.34 -20.35
CA GLY A 104 1.59 9.90 -20.99
C GLY A 104 1.28 10.78 -22.21
N PRO A 105 2.27 11.06 -23.07
CA PRO A 105 3.68 10.73 -22.88
C PRO A 105 4.36 11.63 -21.83
N PHE A 106 5.30 11.07 -21.07
CA PHE A 106 6.19 11.78 -20.15
C PHE A 106 7.62 11.80 -20.70
N ASP A 107 8.28 12.96 -20.64
CA ASP A 107 9.67 13.11 -21.08
C ASP A 107 10.65 12.56 -20.05
N LEU A 108 10.29 12.63 -18.76
CA LEU A 108 11.07 12.13 -17.65
C LEU A 108 10.18 11.38 -16.66
N VAL A 109 10.58 10.16 -16.31
CA VAL A 109 10.04 9.40 -15.18
C VAL A 109 11.13 9.24 -14.13
N VAL A 110 10.87 9.69 -12.90
CA VAL A 110 11.75 9.47 -11.75
C VAL A 110 11.07 8.50 -10.80
N MET A 111 11.68 7.33 -10.57
CA MET A 111 11.02 6.21 -9.89
C MET A 111 11.86 5.68 -8.72
N ARG A 112 11.19 5.39 -7.61
CA ARG A 112 11.75 4.55 -6.55
C ARG A 112 11.61 3.07 -6.91
N ILE A 113 12.71 2.32 -6.85
CA ILE A 113 12.67 0.87 -7.10
C ILE A 113 11.96 0.19 -5.92
N PRO A 114 10.82 -0.50 -6.13
CA PRO A 114 10.12 -1.19 -5.06
C PRO A 114 10.89 -2.43 -4.61
N ARG A 115 10.53 -2.95 -3.43
CA ARG A 115 11.17 -4.14 -2.84
C ARG A 115 10.73 -5.45 -3.48
N GLN A 116 9.55 -5.46 -4.10
CA GLN A 116 8.92 -6.63 -4.70
C GLN A 116 9.23 -6.67 -6.20
N VAL A 117 9.77 -7.80 -6.66
CA VAL A 117 10.17 -7.99 -8.06
C VAL A 117 8.99 -7.95 -9.04
N ASP A 118 7.85 -8.52 -8.65
CA ASP A 118 6.61 -8.49 -9.43
C ASP A 118 6.10 -7.06 -9.61
N TYR A 119 6.16 -6.26 -8.54
CA TYR A 119 5.74 -4.87 -8.61
C TYR A 119 6.73 -4.01 -9.43
N LEU A 120 8.04 -4.26 -9.31
CA LEU A 120 9.03 -3.63 -10.20
C LEU A 120 8.74 -3.95 -11.68
N SER A 121 8.45 -5.21 -11.99
CA SER A 121 8.14 -5.65 -13.36
C SER A 121 6.88 -4.96 -13.89
N CYS A 122 5.86 -4.83 -13.04
CA CYS A 122 4.64 -4.09 -13.34
C CYS A 122 4.92 -2.62 -13.64
N LEU A 123 5.70 -1.94 -12.79
CA LEU A 123 6.04 -0.53 -12.97
C LEU A 123 6.84 -0.29 -14.24
N LEU A 124 7.88 -1.08 -14.52
CA LEU A 124 8.68 -0.89 -15.74
C LEU A 124 7.84 -1.10 -17.00
N ARG A 125 6.98 -2.12 -17.03
CA ARG A 125 6.04 -2.34 -18.14
C ARG A 125 5.04 -1.20 -18.31
N TRP A 126 4.54 -0.64 -17.22
CA TRP A 126 3.64 0.51 -17.28
C TRP A 126 4.38 1.76 -17.76
N VAL A 127 5.56 2.02 -17.20
CA VAL A 127 6.45 3.13 -17.57
C VAL A 127 6.80 3.12 -19.05
N ASN A 128 7.08 1.94 -19.64
CA ASN A 128 7.29 1.80 -21.08
C ASN A 128 6.10 2.26 -21.93
N GLY A 129 4.87 2.15 -21.40
CA GLY A 129 3.65 2.61 -22.08
C GLY A 129 3.36 4.10 -21.93
N VAL A 130 3.95 4.78 -20.93
CA VAL A 130 3.69 6.20 -20.64
C VAL A 130 4.88 7.12 -20.90
N LEU A 131 6.08 6.58 -21.12
CA LEU A 131 7.25 7.36 -21.55
C LEU A 131 7.10 7.80 -23.01
N ALA A 132 7.58 9.01 -23.31
CA ALA A 132 7.83 9.45 -24.68
C ALA A 132 8.87 8.51 -25.34
N PRO A 133 8.88 8.33 -26.67
CA PRO A 133 9.86 7.49 -27.36
C PRO A 133 11.33 7.86 -27.04
N ASP A 134 11.63 9.15 -26.92
CA ASP A 134 12.95 9.67 -26.54
C ASP A 134 13.08 9.97 -25.03
N GLY A 135 12.06 9.60 -24.26
CA GLY A 135 11.95 9.85 -22.83
C GLY A 135 13.03 9.15 -22.01
N THR A 136 13.19 9.59 -20.76
CA THR A 136 14.19 9.06 -19.83
C THR A 136 13.54 8.54 -18.56
N LEU A 137 13.85 7.29 -18.20
CA LEU A 137 13.62 6.72 -16.88
C LEU A 137 14.86 6.92 -16.02
N ILE A 138 14.69 7.47 -14.82
CA ILE A 138 15.70 7.50 -13.75
C ILE A 138 15.14 6.74 -12.56
N ALA A 139 15.64 5.53 -12.33
CA ALA A 139 15.15 4.63 -11.28
C ALA A 139 16.21 4.41 -10.21
N GLY A 140 15.83 4.47 -8.93
CA GLY A 140 16.80 4.43 -7.84
C GLY A 140 16.28 3.81 -6.56
N GLY A 141 17.19 3.25 -5.77
CA GLY A 141 16.88 2.71 -4.45
C GLY A 141 18.12 2.36 -3.63
N MET A 142 17.91 2.15 -2.33
CA MET A 142 18.95 1.65 -1.43
C MET A 142 19.25 0.18 -1.75
N ILE A 143 20.52 -0.17 -1.97
CA ILE A 143 20.96 -1.51 -2.42
C ILE A 143 20.38 -2.64 -1.56
N LYS A 144 20.38 -2.47 -0.22
CA LYS A 144 19.82 -3.44 0.75
C LYS A 144 18.29 -3.64 0.64
N HIS A 145 17.62 -2.90 -0.22
CA HIS A 145 16.17 -2.91 -0.39
C HIS A 145 15.77 -3.22 -1.83
N LEU A 146 16.75 -3.32 -2.75
CA LEU A 146 16.49 -3.75 -4.11
C LEU A 146 16.19 -5.26 -4.12
N PRO A 147 15.24 -5.72 -4.94
CA PRO A 147 15.04 -7.14 -5.18
C PRO A 147 16.32 -7.77 -5.76
N ASP A 148 16.62 -9.00 -5.37
CA ASP A 148 17.83 -9.72 -5.85
C ASP A 148 17.86 -9.83 -7.39
N SER A 149 16.69 -10.04 -8.01
CA SER A 149 16.53 -10.14 -9.48
C SER A 149 16.29 -8.79 -10.18
N SER A 150 16.47 -7.65 -9.49
CA SER A 150 16.22 -6.34 -10.10
C SER A 150 17.05 -6.11 -11.36
N ALA A 151 18.32 -6.51 -11.37
CA ALA A 151 19.20 -6.32 -12.52
C ALA A 151 18.70 -7.04 -13.80
N SER A 152 18.19 -8.27 -13.68
CA SER A 152 17.63 -8.99 -14.83
C SER A 152 16.33 -8.34 -15.31
N VAL A 153 15.46 -7.93 -14.38
CA VAL A 153 14.21 -7.23 -14.72
C VAL A 153 14.47 -5.93 -15.48
N PHE A 154 15.48 -5.13 -15.08
CA PHE A 154 15.89 -3.94 -15.83
C PHE A 154 16.47 -4.29 -17.21
N ALA A 155 17.30 -5.34 -17.31
CA ALA A 155 17.87 -5.78 -18.58
C ALA A 155 16.80 -6.26 -19.58
N ASP A 156 15.75 -6.90 -19.08
CA ASP A 156 14.69 -7.48 -19.91
C ASP A 156 13.63 -6.45 -20.34
N LEU A 157 13.35 -5.45 -19.51
CA LEU A 157 12.21 -4.56 -19.71
C LEU A 157 12.57 -3.16 -20.22
N VAL A 158 13.78 -2.65 -20.03
CA VAL A 158 14.15 -1.28 -20.44
C VAL A 158 15.53 -1.23 -21.10
N HIS A 159 15.75 -0.21 -21.92
CA HIS A 159 17.06 0.01 -22.54
C HIS A 159 17.96 0.82 -21.61
N THR A 160 18.73 0.14 -20.77
CA THR A 160 19.66 0.78 -19.82
C THR A 160 20.72 1.60 -20.58
N ARG A 161 20.77 2.90 -20.32
CA ARG A 161 21.76 3.85 -20.88
C ARG A 161 22.97 4.00 -19.96
N GLU A 162 22.72 4.07 -18.65
CA GLU A 162 23.75 4.30 -17.65
C GLU A 162 23.40 3.64 -16.33
N VAL A 163 24.38 3.04 -15.66
CA VAL A 163 24.29 2.62 -14.26
C VAL A 163 25.21 3.53 -13.44
N CYS A 164 24.63 4.44 -12.66
CA CYS A 164 25.40 5.43 -11.93
C CYS A 164 26.27 4.77 -10.83
N PRO A 165 27.44 5.37 -10.49
CA PRO A 165 28.26 4.89 -9.39
C PRO A 165 27.47 4.84 -8.08
N ALA A 166 27.66 3.77 -7.30
CA ALA A 166 26.99 3.66 -6.01
C ALA A 166 27.55 4.71 -5.05
N ARG A 167 26.67 5.50 -4.44
CA ARG A 167 27.04 6.43 -3.37
C ARG A 167 26.16 6.17 -2.16
N LYS A 168 26.77 6.17 -0.96
CA LYS A 168 26.07 5.94 0.32
C LYS A 168 25.12 4.72 0.30
N LYS A 169 25.50 3.63 -0.38
CA LYS A 169 24.71 2.39 -0.56
C LYS A 169 23.41 2.56 -1.38
N ALA A 170 23.25 3.64 -2.11
CA ALA A 170 22.20 3.81 -3.11
C ALA A 170 22.71 3.52 -4.51
N ARG A 171 21.83 3.01 -5.36
CA ARG A 171 22.06 2.74 -6.78
C ARG A 171 21.00 3.46 -7.61
N VAL A 172 21.42 4.08 -8.71
CA VAL A 172 20.54 4.71 -9.70
C VAL A 172 20.87 4.16 -11.09
N ILE A 173 19.82 3.93 -11.87
CA ILE A 173 19.85 3.45 -13.25
C ILE A 173 19.14 4.50 -14.11
N VAL A 174 19.74 4.85 -15.25
CA VAL A 174 19.15 5.70 -16.28
C VAL A 174 18.87 4.84 -17.50
N ALA A 175 17.64 4.88 -18.02
CA ALA A 175 17.20 4.03 -19.13
C ALA A 175 16.29 4.79 -20.10
N ALA A 176 16.18 4.28 -21.32
CA ALA A 176 15.13 4.60 -22.29
C ALA A 176 13.95 3.60 -22.13
N PRO A 177 12.74 3.92 -22.63
CA PRO A 177 11.66 2.94 -22.66
C PRO A 177 12.06 1.70 -23.47
N GLY A 178 11.63 0.52 -23.01
CA GLY A 178 11.70 -0.72 -23.79
C GLY A 178 10.38 -1.04 -24.50
N ASP A 179 10.36 -2.13 -25.26
CA ASP A 179 9.20 -2.50 -26.08
C ASP A 179 8.06 -3.19 -25.30
N GLN A 180 8.39 -3.75 -24.14
CA GLN A 180 7.46 -4.57 -23.36
C GLN A 180 6.57 -3.70 -22.47
N THR A 181 5.26 -3.68 -22.75
CA THR A 181 4.29 -2.92 -21.94
C THR A 181 3.43 -3.84 -21.05
N LEU A 182 2.45 -3.27 -20.35
CA LEU A 182 1.41 -4.05 -19.65
C LEU A 182 0.49 -4.80 -20.62
N ARG A 183 0.45 -4.40 -21.89
CA ARG A 183 -0.39 -5.04 -22.91
C ARG A 183 0.05 -6.50 -23.09
N ASN A 184 -0.90 -7.41 -23.01
CA ASN A 184 -0.70 -8.86 -23.12
C ASN A 184 0.18 -9.48 -22.02
N TRP A 185 0.44 -8.76 -20.91
CA TRP A 185 1.18 -9.35 -19.80
C TRP A 185 0.26 -10.24 -18.95
N THR A 186 0.45 -11.55 -19.06
CA THR A 186 -0.41 -12.54 -18.39
C THR A 186 -0.23 -12.61 -16.88
N ASP A 187 0.93 -12.17 -16.35
CA ASP A 187 1.17 -12.17 -14.91
C ASP A 187 0.66 -10.90 -14.20
N PHE A 188 -0.06 -10.02 -14.90
CA PHE A 188 -0.63 -8.81 -14.30
C PHE A 188 -1.67 -9.16 -13.23
N TRP A 189 -2.55 -10.14 -13.52
CA TRP A 189 -3.50 -10.71 -12.57
C TRP A 189 -3.10 -12.14 -12.24
N LYS A 190 -2.97 -12.44 -10.95
CA LYS A 190 -2.73 -13.81 -10.45
C LYS A 190 -3.64 -14.08 -9.28
N GLY A 191 -4.01 -15.34 -9.09
CA GLY A 191 -5.05 -15.69 -8.15
C GLY A 191 -5.06 -17.13 -7.74
N TYR A 192 -6.07 -17.47 -6.95
CA TYR A 192 -6.33 -18.80 -6.42
C TYR A 192 -7.83 -18.97 -6.14
N PRO A 193 -8.35 -20.21 -6.15
CA PRO A 193 -9.72 -20.48 -5.73
C PRO A 193 -9.90 -20.19 -4.24
N LEU A 194 -11.00 -19.55 -3.87
CA LEU A 194 -11.35 -19.31 -2.48
C LEU A 194 -11.86 -20.62 -1.85
N PRO A 195 -11.26 -21.14 -0.76
CA PRO A 195 -11.69 -22.41 -0.19
C PRO A 195 -13.15 -22.38 0.27
N GLN A 196 -13.88 -23.46 -0.02
CA GLN A 196 -15.29 -23.63 0.37
C GLN A 196 -16.17 -22.48 -0.17
N SER A 197 -15.89 -22.08 -1.41
CA SER A 197 -16.63 -21.09 -2.19
C SER A 197 -16.54 -21.48 -3.67
N GLU A 198 -17.48 -21.00 -4.47
CA GLU A 198 -17.44 -21.11 -5.94
C GLU A 198 -16.66 -19.95 -6.60
N HIS A 199 -16.15 -19.02 -5.80
CA HIS A 199 -15.45 -17.83 -6.29
C HIS A 199 -13.93 -18.05 -6.36
N GLU A 200 -13.32 -17.38 -7.32
CA GLU A 200 -11.87 -17.21 -7.40
C GLU A 200 -11.50 -15.79 -6.99
N VAL A 201 -10.31 -15.62 -6.44
CA VAL A 201 -9.75 -14.30 -6.14
C VAL A 201 -8.48 -14.10 -6.93
N SER A 202 -8.34 -12.93 -7.53
CA SER A 202 -7.16 -12.50 -8.25
C SER A 202 -6.63 -11.19 -7.66
N ALA A 203 -5.35 -10.89 -7.89
CA ALA A 203 -4.76 -9.65 -7.42
C ALA A 203 -3.58 -9.18 -8.28
N MET A 204 -3.44 -7.86 -8.26
CA MET A 204 -2.37 -7.13 -8.92
C MET A 204 -1.00 -7.36 -8.23
N PRO A 205 0.14 -7.03 -8.88
CA PRO A 205 1.48 -7.43 -8.48
C PRO A 205 1.99 -6.99 -7.09
N ALA A 206 1.49 -5.88 -6.54
CA ALA A 206 1.89 -5.36 -5.24
C ALA A 206 1.09 -5.99 -4.08
N VAL A 207 0.02 -6.73 -4.37
CA VAL A 207 -0.92 -7.22 -3.35
C VAL A 207 -0.34 -8.42 -2.60
N PHE A 208 -0.49 -8.39 -1.28
CA PHE A 208 -0.05 -9.47 -0.39
C PHE A 208 -0.72 -10.80 -0.75
N ALA A 209 0.07 -11.88 -0.71
CA ALA A 209 -0.40 -13.25 -0.92
C ALA A 209 -1.21 -13.46 -2.22
N ARG A 210 -0.91 -12.70 -3.29
CA ARG A 210 -1.65 -12.75 -4.57
C ARG A 210 -1.75 -14.14 -5.24
N GLU A 211 -0.76 -15.02 -5.05
CA GLU A 211 -0.74 -16.33 -5.72
C GLU A 211 -1.35 -17.46 -4.89
N LYS A 212 -1.42 -17.32 -3.57
CA LYS A 212 -1.89 -18.38 -2.65
C LYS A 212 -2.50 -17.77 -1.41
N LEU A 213 -3.59 -18.36 -0.94
CA LEU A 213 -4.21 -17.97 0.33
C LEU A 213 -3.21 -18.00 1.49
N ASP A 214 -3.05 -16.84 2.15
CA ASP A 214 -2.24 -16.71 3.35
C ASP A 214 -2.71 -17.66 4.45
N ILE A 215 -1.75 -18.20 5.20
CA ILE A 215 -2.01 -19.18 6.25
C ILE A 215 -2.79 -18.54 7.41
N GLY A 216 -2.45 -17.30 7.76
CA GLY A 216 -3.17 -16.54 8.78
C GLY A 216 -4.60 -16.24 8.35
N THR A 217 -4.79 -15.71 7.14
CA THR A 217 -6.12 -15.50 6.56
C THR A 217 -6.95 -16.79 6.53
N ARG A 218 -6.34 -17.93 6.15
CA ARG A 218 -7.03 -19.23 6.12
C ARG A 218 -7.52 -19.65 7.51
N LEU A 219 -6.75 -19.41 8.57
CA LEU A 219 -7.15 -19.69 9.94
C LEU A 219 -8.32 -18.80 10.40
N LEU A 220 -8.38 -17.57 9.89
CA LEU A 220 -9.41 -16.59 10.23
C LEU A 220 -10.76 -16.85 9.53
N LEU A 221 -10.75 -17.38 8.30
CA LEU A 221 -11.94 -17.52 7.44
C LEU A 221 -13.15 -18.22 8.07
N PRO A 222 -13.03 -19.36 8.78
CA PRO A 222 -14.18 -20.02 9.39
C PRO A 222 -14.90 -19.15 10.43
N LEU A 223 -14.12 -18.34 11.17
CA LEU A 223 -14.65 -17.41 12.17
C LEU A 223 -15.33 -16.22 11.50
N VAL A 224 -14.77 -15.71 10.38
CA VAL A 224 -15.42 -14.65 9.60
C VAL A 224 -16.80 -15.08 9.13
N LYS A 225 -16.92 -16.25 8.49
CA LYS A 225 -18.20 -16.79 8.03
C LYS A 225 -19.18 -16.90 9.21
N ARG A 226 -18.79 -17.58 10.29
CA ARG A 226 -19.64 -17.72 11.48
C ARG A 226 -20.15 -16.38 12.02
N GLU A 227 -19.27 -15.39 12.18
CA GLU A 227 -19.65 -14.09 12.74
C GLU A 227 -20.50 -13.26 11.77
N ALA A 228 -20.23 -13.33 10.46
CA ALA A 228 -20.98 -12.64 9.41
C ALA A 228 -22.40 -13.18 9.26
N GLY A 229 -22.58 -14.51 9.28
CA GLY A 229 -23.89 -15.16 9.19
C GLY A 229 -24.80 -14.89 10.40
N GLY A 230 -24.22 -14.48 11.54
CA GLY A 230 -24.96 -14.09 12.74
C GLY A 230 -25.38 -12.60 12.79
N LEU A 231 -24.99 -11.79 11.80
CA LEU A 231 -25.35 -10.37 11.73
C LEU A 231 -26.71 -10.19 11.03
N GLY A 232 -27.46 -9.16 11.45
CA GLY A 232 -28.72 -8.80 10.79
C GLY A 232 -28.52 -8.05 9.47
N THR A 233 -29.59 -7.94 8.69
CA THR A 233 -29.68 -7.17 7.44
C THR A 233 -29.11 -5.76 7.59
N GLY A 234 -28.26 -5.34 6.65
CA GLY A 234 -27.64 -4.01 6.64
C GLY A 234 -26.57 -3.81 7.71
N ALA A 235 -26.12 -4.85 8.42
CA ALA A 235 -25.00 -4.74 9.33
C ALA A 235 -23.73 -4.33 8.58
N ARG A 236 -23.00 -3.40 9.17
CA ARG A 236 -21.79 -2.80 8.60
C ARG A 236 -20.56 -3.60 9.00
N VAL A 237 -19.83 -4.06 7.99
CA VAL A 237 -18.57 -4.78 8.15
C VAL A 237 -17.44 -3.98 7.51
N LEU A 238 -16.28 -3.96 8.14
CA LEU A 238 -15.05 -3.39 7.57
C LEU A 238 -14.02 -4.49 7.36
N ASP A 239 -13.55 -4.67 6.13
CA ASP A 239 -12.31 -5.39 5.81
C ASP A 239 -11.15 -4.38 5.78
N LEU A 240 -10.34 -4.37 6.84
CA LEU A 240 -9.27 -3.41 7.06
C LEU A 240 -7.91 -4.01 6.68
N ALA A 241 -7.12 -3.26 5.90
CA ALA A 241 -5.96 -3.79 5.19
C ALA A 241 -6.36 -5.00 4.33
N CYS A 242 -7.38 -4.77 3.50
CA CYS A 242 -8.14 -5.83 2.85
C CYS A 242 -7.33 -6.67 1.84
N GLY A 243 -6.20 -6.17 1.33
CA GLY A 243 -5.45 -6.87 0.30
C GLY A 243 -6.34 -7.15 -0.92
N ASN A 244 -6.47 -8.42 -1.30
CA ASN A 244 -7.34 -8.84 -2.41
C ASN A 244 -8.83 -8.98 -2.02
N GLY A 245 -9.23 -8.59 -0.80
CA GLY A 245 -10.63 -8.57 -0.35
C GLY A 245 -11.20 -9.91 0.11
N VAL A 246 -10.35 -10.94 0.30
CA VAL A 246 -10.80 -12.30 0.65
C VAL A 246 -11.68 -12.37 1.90
N LEU A 247 -11.38 -11.58 2.94
CA LEU A 247 -12.13 -11.63 4.19
C LEU A 247 -13.51 -11.01 4.02
N GLY A 248 -13.61 -9.82 3.42
CA GLY A 248 -14.88 -9.17 3.13
C GLY A 248 -15.72 -9.94 2.12
N LEU A 249 -15.11 -10.52 1.08
CA LEU A 249 -15.81 -11.40 0.13
C LEU A 249 -16.39 -12.63 0.84
N ALA A 250 -15.62 -13.29 1.72
CA ALA A 250 -16.12 -14.42 2.48
C ALA A 250 -17.28 -14.04 3.43
N ALA A 251 -17.28 -12.83 3.99
CA ALA A 251 -18.38 -12.33 4.79
C ALA A 251 -19.65 -12.11 3.95
N LEU A 252 -19.50 -11.49 2.76
CA LEU A 252 -20.60 -11.27 1.82
C LEU A 252 -21.16 -12.58 1.24
N THR A 253 -20.31 -13.57 0.94
CA THR A 253 -20.78 -14.89 0.47
C THR A 253 -21.65 -15.57 1.53
N GLU A 254 -21.32 -15.42 2.82
CA GLU A 254 -22.11 -15.99 3.90
C GLU A 254 -23.39 -15.20 4.17
N ASN A 255 -23.32 -13.87 4.11
CA ASN A 255 -24.45 -12.98 4.33
C ASN A 255 -24.46 -11.86 3.28
N PRO A 256 -25.21 -12.04 2.18
CA PRO A 256 -25.27 -11.06 1.09
C PRO A 256 -25.96 -9.73 1.46
N GLU A 257 -26.63 -9.65 2.62
CA GLU A 257 -27.32 -8.44 3.08
C GLU A 257 -26.41 -7.50 3.90
N LEU A 258 -25.11 -7.80 4.00
CA LEU A 258 -24.14 -6.95 4.69
C LEU A 258 -23.77 -5.73 3.84
N ALA A 259 -23.55 -4.60 4.52
CA ALA A 259 -22.90 -3.43 3.93
C ALA A 259 -21.39 -3.50 4.24
N VAL A 260 -20.56 -3.81 3.25
CA VAL A 260 -19.13 -4.10 3.47
C VAL A 260 -18.24 -2.99 2.93
N THR A 261 -17.46 -2.39 3.82
CA THR A 261 -16.42 -1.42 3.47
C THR A 261 -15.07 -2.12 3.40
N PHE A 262 -14.30 -1.87 2.35
CA PHE A 262 -12.94 -2.34 2.15
C PHE A 262 -12.00 -1.13 2.23
N SER A 263 -10.95 -1.23 3.03
CA SER A 263 -9.95 -0.17 3.13
C SER A 263 -8.54 -0.73 3.08
N ASP A 264 -7.73 -0.21 2.16
CA ASP A 264 -6.32 -0.54 2.07
C ASP A 264 -5.48 0.69 1.72
N VAL A 265 -4.24 0.68 2.18
CA VAL A 265 -3.26 1.72 1.84
C VAL A 265 -2.73 1.54 0.43
N SER A 266 -2.82 0.34 -0.15
CA SER A 266 -2.41 0.03 -1.53
C SER A 266 -3.59 0.18 -2.49
N SER A 267 -3.44 1.03 -3.50
CA SER A 267 -4.44 1.17 -4.56
C SER A 267 -4.60 -0.11 -5.39
N GLN A 268 -3.54 -0.91 -5.56
CA GLN A 268 -3.62 -2.23 -6.20
C GLN A 268 -4.46 -3.21 -5.39
N ALA A 269 -4.37 -3.17 -4.06
CA ALA A 269 -5.24 -3.96 -3.18
C ALA A 269 -6.70 -3.55 -3.36
N VAL A 270 -6.98 -2.24 -3.34
CA VAL A 270 -8.34 -1.72 -3.55
C VAL A 270 -8.92 -2.11 -4.91
N VAL A 271 -8.13 -1.99 -5.99
CA VAL A 271 -8.53 -2.42 -7.34
C VAL A 271 -8.81 -3.93 -7.37
N SER A 272 -7.95 -4.73 -6.73
CA SER A 272 -8.11 -6.19 -6.68
C SER A 272 -9.33 -6.63 -5.87
N ALA A 273 -9.54 -6.05 -4.68
CA ALA A 273 -10.70 -6.32 -3.85
C ALA A 273 -12.00 -5.95 -4.58
N ARG A 274 -12.01 -4.80 -5.26
CA ARG A 274 -13.16 -4.36 -6.07
C ARG A 274 -13.46 -5.33 -7.20
N ASP A 275 -12.46 -5.73 -7.97
CA ASP A 275 -12.63 -6.67 -9.08
C ASP A 275 -13.19 -8.02 -8.58
N ASN A 276 -12.58 -8.59 -7.53
CA ASN A 276 -13.03 -9.87 -6.97
C ASN A 276 -14.46 -9.82 -6.45
N VAL A 277 -14.81 -8.79 -5.70
CA VAL A 277 -16.14 -8.66 -5.10
C VAL A 277 -17.20 -8.43 -6.16
N LEU A 278 -16.98 -7.52 -7.12
CA LEU A 278 -17.98 -7.22 -8.13
C LEU A 278 -18.13 -8.32 -9.19
N ASN A 279 -17.08 -9.11 -9.44
CA ASN A 279 -17.19 -10.30 -10.29
C ASN A 279 -17.95 -11.44 -9.60
N ALA A 280 -17.78 -11.61 -8.29
CA ALA A 280 -18.46 -12.64 -7.53
C ALA A 280 -19.91 -12.27 -7.18
N LEU A 281 -20.14 -11.00 -6.79
CA LEU A 281 -21.38 -10.49 -6.21
C LEU A 281 -21.66 -9.06 -6.75
N PRO A 282 -22.15 -8.92 -8.00
CA PRO A 282 -22.32 -7.61 -8.66
C PRO A 282 -23.23 -6.62 -7.92
N GLU A 283 -24.21 -7.14 -7.16
CA GLU A 283 -25.23 -6.35 -6.46
C GLU A 283 -24.90 -6.12 -4.97
N ALA A 284 -23.69 -6.48 -4.52
CA ALA A 284 -23.30 -6.31 -3.12
C ALA A 284 -23.24 -4.81 -2.73
N ASP A 285 -23.72 -4.48 -1.52
CA ASP A 285 -23.58 -3.13 -0.96
C ASP A 285 -22.16 -2.92 -0.43
N VAL A 286 -21.30 -2.37 -1.28
CA VAL A 286 -19.85 -2.28 -1.01
C VAL A 286 -19.26 -0.90 -1.27
N VAL A 287 -18.31 -0.52 -0.42
CA VAL A 287 -17.54 0.73 -0.53
C VAL A 287 -16.06 0.42 -0.45
N PHE A 288 -15.25 1.09 -1.28
CA PHE A 288 -13.81 0.87 -1.39
C PHE A 288 -13.04 2.15 -1.09
N HIS A 289 -12.09 2.10 -0.16
CA HIS A 289 -11.24 3.23 0.22
C HIS A 289 -9.77 2.92 -0.01
N HIS A 290 -9.11 3.75 -0.81
CA HIS A 290 -7.65 3.87 -0.84
C HIS A 290 -7.24 4.84 0.26
N SER A 291 -6.90 4.31 1.44
CA SER A 291 -6.64 5.12 2.63
C SER A 291 -5.64 4.46 3.59
N ASP A 292 -4.93 5.28 4.36
CA ASP A 292 -4.01 4.79 5.40
C ASP A 292 -4.77 4.43 6.69
N GLY A 293 -5.47 3.30 6.66
CA GLY A 293 -6.26 2.77 7.77
C GLY A 293 -7.76 2.95 7.58
N ILE A 294 -8.45 3.55 8.56
CA ILE A 294 -9.90 3.80 8.50
C ILE A 294 -10.15 5.31 8.29
N PRO A 295 -10.83 5.74 7.20
CA PRO A 295 -11.20 7.14 7.02
C PRO A 295 -12.19 7.60 8.10
N GLU A 296 -12.02 8.82 8.61
CA GLU A 296 -12.74 9.28 9.82
C GLU A 296 -14.26 9.35 9.63
N ASP A 297 -14.73 9.67 8.42
CA ASP A 297 -16.15 9.84 8.13
C ASP A 297 -16.88 8.52 7.79
N THR A 298 -16.21 7.37 7.94
CA THR A 298 -16.83 6.06 7.65
C THR A 298 -17.74 5.55 8.75
N GLY A 299 -17.89 6.24 9.88
CA GLY A 299 -18.80 5.86 10.96
C GLY A 299 -18.38 4.56 11.68
N GLN A 300 -19.35 3.85 12.27
CA GLN A 300 -19.08 2.68 13.10
C GLN A 300 -19.51 1.35 12.46
N PHE A 301 -18.81 0.27 12.82
CA PHE A 301 -18.96 -1.08 12.26
C PHE A 301 -19.31 -2.10 13.35
N GLN A 302 -20.20 -3.04 13.02
CA GLN A 302 -20.54 -4.17 13.91
C GLN A 302 -19.46 -5.26 13.89
N LEU A 303 -18.76 -5.41 12.76
CA LEU A 303 -17.67 -6.35 12.60
C LEU A 303 -16.50 -5.68 11.86
N ILE A 304 -15.28 -5.80 12.39
CA ILE A 304 -14.06 -5.39 11.71
C ILE A 304 -13.16 -6.61 11.53
N LEU A 305 -12.73 -6.88 10.29
CA LEU A 305 -11.85 -7.99 9.91
C LEU A 305 -10.46 -7.42 9.68
N LEU A 306 -9.43 -8.06 10.27
CA LEU A 306 -8.06 -7.55 10.17
C LEU A 306 -7.02 -8.67 10.12
N ASN A 307 -6.32 -8.77 9.00
CA ASN A 307 -5.00 -9.40 8.93
C ASN A 307 -3.97 -8.28 8.75
N PRO A 308 -3.39 -7.72 9.83
CA PRO A 308 -2.56 -6.53 9.72
C PRO A 308 -1.26 -6.84 8.95
N PRO A 309 -0.66 -5.86 8.28
CA PRO A 309 0.59 -6.09 7.55
C PRO A 309 1.71 -6.53 8.52
N PHE A 310 2.39 -7.61 8.18
CA PHE A 310 3.60 -8.06 8.88
C PHE A 310 4.80 -7.93 7.96
N HIS A 311 5.87 -7.31 8.45
CA HIS A 311 7.18 -7.46 7.84
C HIS A 311 8.11 -8.15 8.83
N GLU A 312 8.75 -9.23 8.39
CA GLU A 312 9.93 -9.79 9.03
C GLU A 312 11.05 -8.74 8.95
N GLY A 313 11.05 -7.75 9.85
CA GLY A 313 11.94 -6.60 9.71
C GLY A 313 11.87 -5.47 10.76
N GLY A 314 11.11 -5.60 11.85
CA GLY A 314 11.27 -4.76 13.05
C GLY A 314 10.18 -3.73 13.37
N VAL A 315 10.58 -2.70 14.13
CA VAL A 315 9.78 -1.69 14.86
C VAL A 315 8.64 -1.04 14.06
N VAL A 316 8.76 -0.96 12.72
CA VAL A 316 7.76 -0.31 11.85
C VAL A 316 6.44 -1.09 11.78
N GLY A 317 6.48 -2.43 11.71
CA GLY A 317 5.27 -3.26 11.64
C GLY A 317 4.41 -3.13 12.91
N ASP A 318 5.05 -3.11 14.07
CA ASP A 318 4.37 -2.92 15.35
C ASP A 318 3.69 -1.55 15.43
N HIS A 319 4.34 -0.48 14.96
CA HIS A 319 3.73 0.85 14.94
C HIS A 319 2.50 0.94 14.05
N ILE A 320 2.54 0.33 12.86
CA ILE A 320 1.40 0.29 11.94
C ILE A 320 0.24 -0.46 12.59
N ALA A 321 0.49 -1.67 13.11
CA ALA A 321 -0.53 -2.46 13.78
C ALA A 321 -1.15 -1.70 14.97
N MET A 322 -0.34 -1.07 15.83
CA MET A 322 -0.85 -0.31 16.97
C MET A 322 -1.72 0.88 16.54
N ARG A 323 -1.37 1.55 15.45
CA ARG A 323 -2.17 2.65 14.89
C ARG A 323 -3.51 2.14 14.37
N LEU A 324 -3.51 1.03 13.62
CA LEU A 324 -4.74 0.41 13.13
C LEU A 324 -5.64 0.00 14.31
N LEU A 325 -5.09 -0.66 15.34
CA LEU A 325 -5.87 -1.04 16.53
C LEU A 325 -6.53 0.17 17.22
N ARG A 326 -5.84 1.31 17.28
CA ARG A 326 -6.41 2.56 17.79
C ARG A 326 -7.54 3.10 16.90
N GLN A 327 -7.42 2.99 15.58
CA GLN A 327 -8.50 3.38 14.65
C GLN A 327 -9.70 2.44 14.80
N VAL A 328 -9.47 1.12 14.84
CA VAL A 328 -10.51 0.10 15.07
C VAL A 328 -11.30 0.41 16.35
N ALA A 329 -10.63 0.66 17.46
CA ALA A 329 -11.30 0.96 18.74
C ALA A 329 -12.23 2.19 18.68
N ARG A 330 -11.96 3.15 17.79
CA ARG A 330 -12.81 4.34 17.57
C ARG A 330 -14.00 4.09 16.63
N HIS A 331 -13.88 3.09 15.75
CA HIS A 331 -14.87 2.79 14.70
C HIS A 331 -15.68 1.51 14.98
N LEU A 332 -15.52 0.88 16.14
CA LEU A 332 -16.44 -0.18 16.57
C LEU A 332 -17.77 0.41 17.05
N ALA A 333 -18.87 -0.13 16.54
CA ALA A 333 -20.19 0.15 17.07
C ALA A 333 -20.32 -0.38 18.51
N PRO A 334 -21.28 0.12 19.32
CA PRO A 334 -21.60 -0.49 20.60
C PRO A 334 -21.91 -1.98 20.44
N GLY A 335 -21.17 -2.85 21.15
CA GLY A 335 -21.28 -4.31 21.03
C GLY A 335 -20.63 -4.90 19.76
N GLY A 336 -20.03 -4.07 18.92
CA GLY A 336 -19.24 -4.50 17.78
C GLY A 336 -17.94 -5.17 18.21
N ARG A 337 -17.39 -5.99 17.31
CA ARG A 337 -16.17 -6.78 17.55
C ARG A 337 -15.23 -6.74 16.36
N MET A 338 -13.93 -6.85 16.64
CA MET A 338 -12.89 -7.08 15.66
C MET A 338 -12.49 -8.56 15.71
N LEU A 339 -12.39 -9.19 14.54
CA LEU A 339 -11.67 -10.44 14.36
C LEU A 339 -10.30 -10.16 13.73
N MET A 340 -9.26 -10.60 14.40
CA MET A 340 -7.88 -10.33 13.98
C MET A 340 -7.03 -11.58 14.03
N VAL A 341 -6.26 -11.84 12.97
CA VAL A 341 -5.18 -12.83 13.01
C VAL A 341 -3.84 -12.13 13.24
N GLY A 342 -3.00 -12.73 14.08
CA GLY A 342 -1.70 -12.18 14.45
C GLY A 342 -0.62 -13.26 14.48
N ASN A 343 0.60 -12.92 14.06
CA ASN A 343 1.75 -13.77 14.30
C ASN A 343 1.96 -14.00 15.80
N ARG A 344 2.11 -15.27 16.21
CA ARG A 344 2.21 -15.68 17.62
C ARG A 344 3.35 -14.99 18.35
N HIS A 345 4.50 -14.82 17.69
CA HIS A 345 5.70 -14.23 18.28
C HIS A 345 5.55 -12.73 18.60
N LEU A 346 4.58 -12.02 18.00
CA LEU A 346 4.33 -10.60 18.25
C LEU A 346 3.54 -10.34 19.53
N GLY A 347 2.89 -11.36 20.11
CA GLY A 347 2.26 -11.24 21.43
C GLY A 347 1.13 -10.21 21.51
N TYR A 348 0.29 -10.11 20.47
CA TYR A 348 -0.79 -9.11 20.35
C TYR A 348 -1.76 -9.05 21.54
N HIS A 349 -1.93 -10.13 22.30
CA HIS A 349 -2.76 -10.17 23.51
C HIS A 349 -2.46 -9.01 24.49
N ARG A 350 -1.21 -8.54 24.59
CA ARG A 350 -0.85 -7.38 25.43
C ARG A 350 -1.29 -6.07 24.81
N SER A 351 -1.03 -5.92 23.51
CA SER A 351 -1.33 -4.71 22.76
C SER A 351 -2.83 -4.47 22.63
N LEU A 352 -3.62 -5.51 22.40
CA LEU A 352 -5.07 -5.44 22.29
C LEU A 352 -5.71 -4.91 23.58
N LYS A 353 -5.24 -5.36 24.75
CA LYS A 353 -5.74 -4.89 26.06
C LYS A 353 -5.52 -3.40 26.33
N ARG A 354 -4.69 -2.71 25.52
CA ARG A 354 -4.51 -1.26 25.62
C ARG A 354 -5.64 -0.47 24.97
N PHE A 355 -6.37 -1.08 24.03
CA PHE A 355 -7.38 -0.43 23.21
C PHE A 355 -8.78 -1.00 23.39
N PHE A 356 -8.89 -2.24 23.87
CA PHE A 356 -10.14 -2.98 23.99
C PHE A 356 -10.34 -3.50 25.41
N SER A 357 -11.56 -3.39 25.95
CA SER A 357 -11.89 -3.91 27.29
C SER A 357 -12.14 -5.42 27.28
N MET A 358 -12.52 -6.00 26.13
CA MET A 358 -12.68 -7.43 25.93
C MET A 358 -11.67 -7.91 24.89
N VAL A 359 -10.90 -8.94 25.23
CA VAL A 359 -9.99 -9.64 24.31
C VAL A 359 -10.08 -11.14 24.58
N ARG A 360 -10.39 -11.92 23.56
CA ARG A 360 -10.46 -13.39 23.62
C ARG A 360 -9.60 -13.99 22.52
N GLN A 361 -8.89 -15.06 22.83
CA GLN A 361 -8.28 -15.91 21.81
C GLN A 361 -9.35 -16.91 21.35
N LEU A 362 -9.65 -16.94 20.05
CA LEU A 362 -10.66 -17.83 19.47
C LEU A 362 -10.05 -19.09 18.89
N ASP A 363 -8.87 -18.97 18.29
CA ASP A 363 -8.15 -20.09 17.66
C ASP A 363 -6.64 -19.79 17.65
N ALA A 364 -5.81 -20.81 17.44
CA ALA A 364 -4.39 -20.65 17.22
C ALA A 364 -3.74 -21.89 16.60
N ASP A 365 -2.69 -21.67 15.81
CA ASP A 365 -1.77 -22.72 15.37
C ASP A 365 -0.34 -22.44 15.88
N ARG A 366 0.66 -23.17 15.33
CA ARG A 366 2.07 -22.97 15.72
C ARG A 366 2.61 -21.57 15.40
N ARG A 367 2.07 -20.90 14.37
CA ARG A 367 2.58 -19.62 13.83
C ARG A 367 1.66 -18.43 14.11
N PHE A 368 0.36 -18.64 14.18
CA PHE A 368 -0.68 -17.62 14.22
C PHE A 368 -1.62 -17.82 15.41
N VAL A 369 -2.24 -16.73 15.83
CA VAL A 369 -3.28 -16.68 16.85
C VAL A 369 -4.41 -15.80 16.33
N VAL A 370 -5.64 -16.26 16.47
CA VAL A 370 -6.84 -15.48 16.13
C VAL A 370 -7.46 -14.91 17.40
N PHE A 371 -7.74 -13.62 17.37
CA PHE A 371 -8.32 -12.87 18.47
C PHE A 371 -9.68 -12.29 18.08
N GLU A 372 -10.59 -12.28 19.05
CA GLU A 372 -11.73 -11.36 19.11
C GLU A 372 -11.39 -10.23 20.07
N ALA A 373 -11.64 -8.99 19.66
CA ALA A 373 -11.50 -7.84 20.55
C ALA A 373 -12.65 -6.84 20.36
N GLY A 374 -13.10 -6.23 21.45
CA GLY A 374 -14.20 -5.26 21.43
C GLY A 374 -14.33 -4.54 22.77
N ASN A 375 -15.39 -3.75 22.90
CA ASN A 375 -15.70 -3.06 24.15
C ASN A 375 -17.00 -3.62 24.74
N GLN A 376 -17.00 -3.88 26.04
CA GLN A 376 -18.21 -4.29 26.72
C GLN A 376 -19.26 -3.17 26.64
N VAL A 377 -20.49 -3.52 26.29
CA VAL A 377 -21.62 -2.61 26.43
C VAL A 377 -21.86 -2.43 27.93
N ALA A 378 -21.80 -1.20 28.42
CA ALA A 378 -22.10 -0.90 29.81
C ALA A 378 -23.50 -1.46 30.16
N GLY A 379 -23.57 -2.42 31.10
CA GLY A 379 -24.84 -2.95 31.61
C GLY A 379 -25.11 -4.45 31.42
N ARG A 380 -24.16 -5.27 30.94
CA ARG A 380 -24.24 -6.74 31.06
C ARG A 380 -23.11 -7.27 31.94
N SER A 381 -23.39 -7.32 33.24
CA SER A 381 -22.62 -8.04 34.26
C SER A 381 -22.99 -9.51 34.29
#